data_AF-A0A9Q1B7S2-F1
#
_entry.id   AF-A0A9Q1B7S2-F1
#
_cell.length_a   1.000
_cell.length_b   1.000
_cell.length_c   1.000
_cell.angle_alpha   90.00
_cell.angle_beta   90.00
_cell.angle_gamma   90.00
#
_symmetry.space_group_name_H-M   'P 1'
#
loop_
_entity.id
_entity.type
_entity.pdbx_description
1 polymer ?
#
loop_
_entity_poly.entity_id
_entity_poly.type
_entity_poly.pdbx_seq_one_letter_code
_entity_poly.pdbx_strand_id
1 'polypeptide(L)' 'MLSINSAFDELRGYIPTFPYEKHFSKIDTLPLAIAYTTLLTDILTSESNPKLYVQNCTKEGYKGSRMPSETQV' A
#
# COMPACT_ATOMS: atom_id res chain seq x y z
N MET A 1 -18.54 19.29 5.82
CA MET A 1 -19.28 18.82 4.61
C MET A 1 -18.63 17.52 4.16
N LEU A 2 -19.33 16.39 4.27
CA LEU A 2 -18.81 15.07 3.88
C LEU A 2 -19.03 14.85 2.38
N SER A 3 -18.18 15.46 1.56
CA SER A 3 -18.14 15.17 0.12
C SER A 3 -17.16 14.05 -0.15
N ILE A 4 -17.50 13.17 -1.10
CA ILE A 4 -16.59 12.11 -1.54
C ILE A 4 -15.23 12.66 -2.01
N ASN A 5 -15.21 13.86 -2.59
CA ASN A 5 -13.97 14.50 -3.01
C ASN A 5 -13.08 14.82 -1.80
N SER A 6 -13.66 15.29 -0.70
CA SER A 6 -12.93 15.56 0.54
C SER A 6 -12.39 14.29 1.18
N ALA A 7 -13.14 13.18 1.11
CA ALA A 7 -12.65 11.88 1.57
C ALA A 7 -11.49 11.35 0.71
N PHE A 8 -11.51 11.60 -0.60
CA PHE A 8 -10.39 11.28 -1.49
C PHE A 8 -9.14 12.11 -1.19
N ASP A 9 -9.29 13.40 -0.88
CA ASP A 9 -8.16 14.25 -0.49
C ASP A 9 -7.57 13.83 0.86
N GLU A 10 -8.42 13.40 1.81
CA GLU A 10 -7.95 12.83 3.08
C GLU A 10 -7.19 11.51 2.85
N LEU A 11 -7.73 10.62 2.01
CA LEU A 11 -7.08 9.36 1.66
C LEU A 11 -5.70 9.57 1.02
N ARG A 12 -5.57 10.57 0.14
CA ARG A 12 -4.28 10.93 -0.48
C ARG A 12 -3.22 11.38 0.53
N GLY A 13 -3.64 11.93 1.68
CA GLY A 13 -2.72 12.29 2.76
C GLY A 13 -2.06 11.09 3.45
N TYR A 14 -2.71 9.92 3.42
CA TYR A 14 -2.17 8.68 4.01
C TYR A 14 -1.30 7.89 3.04
N ILE A 15 -1.50 8.09 1.74
CA ILE A 15 -0.73 7.42 0.71
C ILE A 15 0.64 8.11 0.57
N PRO A 16 1.75 7.37 0.54
CA PRO A 16 3.06 7.95 0.29
C PRO A 16 3.08 8.61 -1.09
N THR A 17 3.08 9.94 -1.10
CA THR A 17 3.12 10.77 -2.31
C THR A 17 4.57 11.01 -2.71
N PHE A 18 4.88 10.85 -4.00
CA PHE A 18 6.17 11.31 -4.50
C PHE A 18 6.17 12.85 -4.58
N PRO A 19 7.25 13.53 -4.16
CA PRO A 19 7.32 15.00 -4.10
C PRO A 19 7.11 15.73 -5.44
N TYR A 20 7.02 15.01 -6.56
CA TYR A 20 6.81 15.57 -7.90
C TYR A 20 5.51 15.13 -8.58
N GLU A 21 4.68 14.29 -7.94
CA GLU A 21 3.44 13.81 -8.56
C GLU A 21 2.28 14.80 -8.32
N LYS A 22 1.78 15.38 -9.42
CA LYS A 22 0.69 16.35 -9.44
C LYS A 22 -0.65 15.65 -9.24
N HIS A 23 -1.03 15.40 -7.97
CA HIS A 23 -2.31 14.81 -7.50
C HIS A 23 -2.72 13.51 -8.20
N PHE A 24 -2.65 12.38 -7.49
CA PHE A 24 -3.16 11.08 -7.96
C PHE A 24 -4.57 11.19 -8.52
N SER A 25 -4.85 10.59 -9.69
CA SER A 25 -6.23 10.56 -10.17
C SER A 25 -7.09 9.73 -9.21
N LYS A 26 -8.42 9.92 -9.24
CA LYS A 26 -9.33 9.09 -8.43
C LYS A 26 -9.15 7.60 -8.74
N ILE A 27 -8.82 7.29 -9.99
CA ILE A 27 -8.58 5.92 -10.47
C ILE A 27 -7.28 5.38 -9.87
N ASP A 28 -6.23 6.19 -9.76
CA ASP A 28 -4.93 5.75 -9.25
C ASP A 28 -4.88 5.70 -7.72
N THR A 29 -5.66 6.56 -7.04
CA THR A 29 -5.69 6.66 -5.58
C THR A 29 -6.17 5.35 -4.93
N LEU A 30 -7.17 4.69 -5.51
CA LEU A 30 -7.74 3.46 -4.93
C LEU A 30 -6.79 2.25 -4.99
N PRO A 31 -6.20 1.88 -6.15
CA PRO A 31 -5.20 0.82 -6.23
C PRO A 31 -3.99 1.09 -5.34
N LEU A 32 -3.54 2.35 -5.26
CA LEU A 32 -2.39 2.72 -4.45
C LEU A 32 -2.68 2.62 -2.95
N ALA A 33 -3.88 3.01 -2.50
CA ALA A 33 -4.33 2.80 -1.13
C ALA A 33 -4.40 1.32 -0.75
N ILE A 34 -4.92 0.48 -1.65
CA ILE A 34 -4.98 -0.97 -1.44
C ILE A 34 -3.58 -1.55 -1.33
N ALA A 35 -2.68 -1.24 -2.27
CA ALA A 35 -1.31 -1.71 -2.26
C ALA A 35 -0.56 -1.27 -0.99
N TYR A 36 -0.76 -0.01 -0.56
CA TYR A 36 -0.13 0.51 0.65
C TYR A 36 -0.65 -0.18 1.92
N THR A 37 -1.96 -0.43 2.02
CA THR A 37 -2.54 -1.15 3.17
C THR A 37 -2.00 -2.58 3.24
N THR A 38 -1.91 -3.27 2.10
CA THR A 38 -1.34 -4.62 2.03
C THR A 38 0.11 -4.62 2.44
N LEU A 39 0.91 -3.66 1.95
CA LEU A 39 2.32 -3.52 2.32
C LEU A 39 2.49 -3.30 3.84
N LEU A 40 1.71 -2.39 4.43
CA LEU A 40 1.76 -2.13 5.87
C LEU A 40 1.37 -3.36 6.69
N THR A 41 0.33 -4.09 6.25
CA THR A 41 -0.10 -5.33 6.92
C THR A 41 1.01 -6.37 6.88
N ASP A 42 1.64 -6.54 5.73
CA ASP A 42 2.72 -7.50 5.51
C ASP A 42 3.96 -7.17 6.36
N ILE A 43 4.30 -5.88 6.46
CA ILE A 43 5.33 -5.37 7.37
C ILE A 43 5.01 -5.70 8.83
N LEU A 44 3.74 -5.57 9.25
CA LEU A 44 3.33 -5.86 10.62
C LEU A 44 3.32 -7.36 10.93
N THR A 45 3.02 -8.21 9.95
CA THR A 45 3.07 -9.68 10.09
C THR A 45 4.48 -10.23 9.99
N SER A 46 5.38 -9.51 9.32
CA SER A 46 6.79 -9.85 9.23
C SER A 46 7.49 -9.60 10.57
N GLU A 47 8.10 -10.62 11.15
CA GLU A 47 8.96 -10.47 12.35
C GLU A 47 10.29 -9.75 12.03
N SER A 48 10.51 -9.36 10.77
CA SER A 48 11.70 -8.66 10.33
C SER A 48 11.57 -7.14 10.49
N ASN A 49 12.72 -6.48 10.66
CA ASN A 49 12.76 -5.02 10.75
C ASN A 49 12.05 -4.37 9.53
N PRO A 50 11.11 -3.43 9.75
CA PRO A 50 10.26 -2.88 8.68
C PRO A 50 11.07 -2.23 7.54
N LYS A 51 12.19 -1.59 7.88
CA LYS A 51 13.12 -1.01 6.88
C LYS A 51 13.77 -2.06 5.99
N LEU A 52 14.10 -3.22 6.53
CA LEU A 52 14.71 -4.31 5.77
C LEU A 52 13.67 -4.98 4.88
N TYR A 53 12.43 -5.14 5.37
CA TYR A 53 11.33 -5.68 4.59
C TYR A 53 11.06 -4.84 3.34
N VAL A 54 10.88 -3.52 3.51
CA VAL A 54 10.65 -2.60 2.38
C VAL A 54 11.84 -2.59 1.43
N GLN A 55 13.08 -2.55 1.92
CA GLN A 55 14.26 -2.62 1.05
C GLN A 55 14.30 -3.92 0.24
N ASN A 56 13.96 -5.06 0.84
CA ASN A 56 13.94 -6.34 0.14
C ASN A 56 12.82 -6.36 -0.90
N CYS A 57 11.61 -5.86 -0.60
CA CYS A 57 10.54 -5.72 -1.58
C CYS A 57 10.92 -4.83 -2.78
N THR A 58 11.65 -3.73 -2.53
CA THR A 58 12.16 -2.85 -3.59
C THR A 58 13.28 -3.51 -4.39
N LYS A 59 14.17 -4.29 -3.77
CA LYS A 59 15.31 -4.95 -4.42
C LYS A 59 14.92 -6.21 -5.18
N GLU A 60 13.95 -6.97 -4.69
CA GLU A 60 13.49 -8.23 -5.29
C GLU A 60 12.40 -8.03 -6.35
N GLY A 61 11.93 -6.80 -6.56
CA GLY A 61 10.92 -6.48 -7.56
C GLY A 61 9.62 -7.24 -7.32
N TYR A 62 8.78 -6.75 -6.40
CA TYR A 62 7.42 -7.23 -6.08
C TYR A 62 7.11 -8.64 -6.59
N LYS A 63 7.82 -9.65 -6.07
CA LYS A 63 7.46 -11.03 -6.32
C LYS A 63 6.22 -11.27 -5.48
N GLY A 64 5.05 -11.14 -6.10
CA GLY A 64 3.75 -11.37 -5.47
C GLY A 64 3.72 -12.76 -4.86
N SER A 65 4.15 -12.86 -3.61
CA SER A 65 4.04 -14.09 -2.82
C SER A 65 2.58 -14.21 -2.45
N ARG A 66 1.87 -14.88 -3.36
CA ARG A 66 0.91 -15.94 -3.08
C ARG A 66 0.31 -15.84 -1.69
N MET A 67 -0.95 -15.40 -1.66
CA MET A 67 -1.81 -15.61 -0.51
C MET A 67 -1.66 -17.08 -0.07
N PRO A 68 -1.32 -17.37 1.18
CA PRO A 68 -1.57 -18.70 1.71
C PRO A 68 -3.08 -18.84 1.76
N SER A 69 -3.65 -19.56 0.80
CA SER A 69 -4.91 -20.23 1.01
C SER A 69 -4.70 -21.25 2.14
N GLU A 70 -4.86 -20.80 3.38
CA GLU A 70 -5.41 -21.64 4.45
C GLU A 70 -6.67 -22.33 3.91
N THR A 71 -7.04 -23.57 4.19
CA THR A 71 -6.49 -24.67 4.96
C THR A 71 -7.33 -25.89 4.54
N GLN A 72 -6.70 -27.07 4.53
CA GLN A 72 -7.24 -28.44 4.56
C GLN A 72 -8.77 -28.62 4.57
N VAL A 73 -9.30 -29.36 3.57
CA VAL A 73 -10.06 -30.62 3.73
C VAL A 73 -9.73 -31.55 2.56
#